data_AF-A0A2M7ZPT3-F1
#
_entry.id   AF-A0A2M7ZPT3-F1
#
_cell.length_a   1.000
_cell.length_b   1.000
_cell.length_c   1.000
_cell.angle_alpha   90.00
_cell.angle_beta   90.00
_cell.angle_gamma   90.00
#
_symmetry.space_group_name_H-M   'P 1'
#
loop_
_entity.id
_entity.type
_entity.pdbx_description
1 polymer ?
#
loop_
_entity_poly.entity_id
_entity_poly.type
_entity_poly.pdbx_seq_one_letter_code
_entity_poly.pdbx_strand_id
1 'polypeptide(L)'
;KQEILYGGILAFLVLFFFLGNIRNILIIGITIPSSLVLTILLMYLFKINFNIISLGGIAVGIGMLLDNAIVVIENIIRHKEMGHNNRSASLLGSNEVVMPVVAATLTTLAVFLPLIFI
;
A
#
# COMPACT_ATOMS: atom_id res chain seq x y z
N LYS A 1 -18.52 3.69 -17.40
CA LYS A 1 -18.36 5.07 -16.86
C LYS A 1 -19.03 5.23 -15.49
N GLN A 2 -20.29 4.81 -15.33
CA GLN A 2 -21.00 4.84 -14.04
C GLN A 2 -20.40 3.86 -13.01
N GLU A 3 -20.05 2.64 -13.41
CA GLU A 3 -19.39 1.63 -12.56
C GLU A 3 -18.13 2.16 -11.84
N ILE A 4 -17.24 2.84 -12.57
CA ILE A 4 -16.00 3.40 -12.02
C ILE A 4 -16.31 4.55 -11.05
N LEU A 5 -17.34 5.34 -11.32
CA LEU A 5 -17.77 6.43 -10.46
C LEU A 5 -18.37 5.90 -9.15
N TYR A 6 -19.25 4.90 -9.22
CA TYR A 6 -19.84 4.26 -8.04
C TYR A 6 -18.79 3.49 -7.24
N GLY A 7 -17.90 2.75 -7.89
CA GLY A 7 -16.80 2.05 -7.24
C GLY A 7 -15.83 3.01 -6.55
N GLY A 8 -15.49 4.13 -7.20
CA GLY A 8 -14.66 5.17 -6.61
C GLY A 8 -15.31 5.84 -5.39
N ILE A 9 -16.61 6.13 -5.47
CA ILE A 9 -17.38 6.72 -4.35
C ILE A 9 -17.48 5.76 -3.17
N LEU A 10 -17.78 4.48 -3.43
CA LEU A 10 -17.87 3.46 -2.38
C LEU A 10 -16.51 3.21 -1.73
N ALA A 11 -15.44 3.10 -2.52
CA ALA A 11 -14.08 2.97 -1.99
C ALA A 11 -13.68 4.19 -1.15
N PHE A 12 -14.01 5.40 -1.60
CA PHE A 12 -13.79 6.63 -0.84
C PHE A 12 -14.57 6.63 0.48
N LEU A 13 -15.85 6.24 0.47
CA LEU A 13 -16.67 6.15 1.68
C LEU A 13 -16.14 5.12 2.68
N VAL A 14 -15.73 3.93 2.21
CA VAL A 14 -15.15 2.88 3.06
C VAL A 14 -13.83 3.34 3.65
N LEU A 15 -12.94 3.93 2.84
CA LEU A 15 -11.68 4.50 3.32
C LEU A 15 -11.92 5.65 4.31
N PHE A 16 -12.90 6.52 4.04
CA PHE A 16 -13.26 7.63 4.92
C PHE A 16 -13.79 7.12 6.28
N PHE A 17 -14.62 6.09 6.26
CA PHE A 17 -15.19 5.48 7.45
C PHE A 17 -14.14 4.75 8.30
N PHE A 18 -13.20 4.03 7.67
CA PHE A 18 -12.14 3.29 8.37
C PHE A 18 -10.99 4.19 8.84
N LEU A 19 -10.56 5.17 8.04
CA LEU A 19 -9.38 5.98 8.39
C LEU A 19 -9.70 7.19 9.28
N GLY A 20 -10.97 7.62 9.37
CA GLY A 20 -11.46 8.67 10.27
C GLY A 20 -10.86 10.08 10.11
N ASN A 21 -9.82 10.24 9.28
CA ASN A 21 -9.07 11.48 9.16
C ASN A 21 -8.53 11.70 7.73
N ILE A 22 -8.94 12.82 7.12
CA ILE A 22 -8.59 13.24 5.77
C ILE A 22 -7.07 13.29 5.54
N ARG A 23 -6.29 13.59 6.58
CA ARG A 23 -4.83 13.63 6.49
C ARG A 23 -4.22 12.27 6.16
N ASN A 24 -4.79 11.19 6.68
CA ASN A 24 -4.30 9.83 6.47
C ASN A 24 -4.60 9.36 5.04
N ILE A 25 -5.80 9.71 4.55
CA ILE A 25 -6.22 9.46 3.17
C ILE A 25 -5.29 10.17 2.18
N LEU A 26 -4.87 11.40 2.48
CA LEU A 26 -3.90 12.14 1.66
C LEU A 26 -2.52 11.47 1.65
N ILE A 27 -2.04 10.95 2.77
CA ILE A 27 -0.75 10.24 2.84
C ILE A 27 -0.80 9.00 1.94
N ILE A 28 -1.87 8.19 2.02
CA ILE A 28 -2.06 7.02 1.15
C ILE A 28 -2.20 7.45 -0.31
N GLY A 29 -2.98 8.49 -0.59
CA GLY A 29 -3.21 9.03 -1.92
C GLY A 29 -1.95 9.53 -2.63
N ILE A 30 -0.92 9.96 -1.89
CA ILE A 30 0.40 10.32 -2.43
C ILE A 30 1.32 9.09 -2.53
N THR A 31 1.15 8.12 -1.63
CA THR A 31 1.97 6.91 -1.58
C THR A 31 1.71 5.99 -2.78
N ILE A 32 0.45 5.85 -3.22
CA ILE A 32 0.10 4.99 -4.36
C ILE A 32 0.77 5.49 -5.66
N PRO A 33 0.63 6.76 -6.10
CA PRO A 33 1.29 7.25 -7.30
C PRO A 33 2.81 7.14 -7.22
N SER A 34 3.40 7.47 -6.06
CA SER A 34 4.85 7.37 -5.86
C SER A 34 5.36 5.93 -6.07
N SER A 35 4.64 4.95 -5.49
CA SER A 35 4.97 3.53 -5.64
C SER A 35 4.79 3.05 -7.07
N LEU A 36 3.75 3.50 -7.77
CA LEU A 36 3.55 3.21 -9.19
C LEU A 36 4.70 3.72 -10.03
N VAL A 37 5.14 4.96 -9.86
CA VAL A 37 6.28 5.51 -10.61
C VAL A 37 7.53 4.65 -10.39
N LEU A 38 7.79 4.23 -9.15
CA LEU A 38 8.92 3.36 -8.83
C LEU A 38 8.80 1.98 -9.52
N THR A 39 7.64 1.36 -9.50
CA THR A 39 7.38 0.08 -10.18
C THR A 39 7.62 0.19 -11.69
N ILE A 40 7.11 1.25 -12.31
CA ILE A 40 7.28 1.50 -13.75
C ILE A 40 8.75 1.73 -14.09
N LEU A 41 9.48 2.46 -13.25
CA LEU A 41 10.92 2.68 -13.40
C LEU A 41 11.70 1.35 -13.35
N LEU A 42 11.37 0.48 -12.38
CA LEU A 42 11.99 -0.84 -12.28
C LEU A 42 11.66 -1.72 -13.49
N MET A 43 10.41 -1.73 -13.95
CA MET A 43 10.03 -2.45 -15.18
C MET A 43 10.83 -1.98 -16.39
N TYR A 44 11.05 -0.67 -16.52
CA TYR A 44 11.88 -0.11 -17.57
C TYR A 44 13.34 -0.59 -17.48
N LEU A 45 13.92 -0.60 -16.27
CA LEU A 45 15.28 -1.09 -16.03
C LEU A 45 15.42 -2.60 -16.33
N PHE A 46 14.43 -3.40 -15.97
CA PHE A 46 14.39 -4.84 -16.25
C PHE A 46 13.87 -5.19 -17.66
N LYS A 47 13.58 -4.19 -18.50
CA LYS A 47 13.01 -4.36 -19.86
C LYS A 47 11.72 -5.20 -19.90
N ILE A 48 10.92 -5.11 -18.84
CA ILE A 48 9.61 -5.78 -18.76
C ILE A 48 8.60 -4.95 -19.55
N ASN A 49 7.94 -5.57 -20.52
CA ASN A 49 6.92 -4.92 -21.33
C ASN A 49 5.63 -4.66 -20.52
N PHE A 50 4.95 -3.57 -20.83
CA PHE A 50 3.58 -3.33 -20.39
C PHE A 50 2.61 -4.20 -21.18
N ASN A 51 2.26 -5.36 -20.64
CA ASN A 51 1.24 -6.25 -21.18
C ASN A 51 0.13 -6.48 -20.14
N ILE A 52 -0.91 -7.22 -20.54
CA ILE A 52 -2.05 -7.51 -19.65
C ILE A 52 -1.61 -8.28 -18.39
N ILE A 53 -0.61 -9.16 -18.52
CA ILE A 53 -0.06 -9.93 -17.39
C ILE A 53 0.66 -9.02 -16.40
N SER A 54 1.50 -8.08 -16.89
CA SER A 54 2.20 -7.13 -16.04
C SER A 54 1.25 -6.13 -15.39
N LEU A 55 0.23 -5.66 -16.12
CA LEU A 55 -0.81 -4.79 -15.57
C LEU A 55 -1.62 -5.52 -14.49
N GLY A 56 -1.92 -6.81 -14.69
CA GLY A 56 -2.52 -7.67 -13.66
C GLY A 56 -1.64 -7.81 -12.43
N GLY A 57 -0.33 -8.01 -12.62
CA GLY A 57 0.64 -8.06 -11.52
C GLY A 57 0.74 -6.75 -10.74
N ILE A 58 0.78 -5.60 -11.44
CA ILE A 58 0.74 -4.27 -10.82
C ILE A 58 -0.56 -4.09 -10.03
N ALA A 59 -1.72 -4.48 -10.57
CA ALA A 59 -3.00 -4.34 -9.89
C ALA A 59 -3.04 -5.13 -8.57
N VAL A 60 -2.56 -6.37 -8.56
CA VAL A 60 -2.43 -7.18 -7.33
C VAL A 60 -1.43 -6.56 -6.36
N GLY A 61 -0.27 -6.11 -6.87
CA GLY A 61 0.78 -5.49 -6.07
C GLY A 61 0.32 -4.21 -5.36
N ILE A 62 -0.49 -3.37 -6.01
CA ILE A 62 -1.06 -2.16 -5.38
C ILE A 62 -1.94 -2.53 -4.19
N GLY A 63 -2.80 -3.55 -4.32
CA GLY A 63 -3.66 -3.97 -3.21
C GLY A 63 -2.86 -4.41 -1.98
N MET A 64 -1.85 -5.24 -2.19
CA MET A 64 -0.97 -5.70 -1.11
C MET A 64 -0.13 -4.57 -0.50
N LEU A 65 0.31 -3.62 -1.32
CA LEU A 65 1.05 -2.44 -0.85
C LEU A 65 0.17 -1.55 0.02
N LEU A 66 -1.09 -1.36 -0.38
CA LEU A 66 -2.07 -0.58 0.35
C LEU A 66 -2.34 -1.16 1.74
N ASP A 67 -2.55 -2.46 1.84
CA ASP A 67 -2.81 -3.12 3.12
C ASP A 67 -1.65 -2.90 4.10
N ASN A 68 -0.40 -3.10 3.63
CA ASN A 68 0.79 -2.88 4.46
C ASN A 68 0.96 -1.40 4.86
N ALA A 69 0.68 -0.47 3.95
CA ALA A 69 0.77 0.97 4.24
C ALA A 69 -0.30 1.41 5.26
N ILE A 70 -1.53 0.88 5.16
CA ILE A 70 -2.62 1.15 6.09
C ILE A 70 -2.24 0.69 7.50
N VAL A 71 -1.73 -0.54 7.65
CA VAL A 71 -1.30 -1.08 8.95
C VAL A 71 -0.24 -0.20 9.62
N VAL A 72 0.73 0.31 8.86
CA VAL A 72 1.76 1.22 9.38
C VAL A 72 1.16 2.54 9.83
N ILE A 73 0.31 3.15 9.01
CA ILE A 73 -0.31 4.45 9.32
C ILE A 73 -1.22 4.34 10.54
N GLU A 74 -2.05 3.29 10.60
CA GLU A 74 -2.94 3.01 11.72
C GLU A 74 -2.15 2.87 13.03
N ASN A 75 -1.03 2.15 13.01
CA ASN A 75 -0.21 2.02 14.21
C ASN A 75 0.44 3.35 14.62
N ILE A 76 0.91 4.17 13.68
CA ILE A 76 1.44 5.51 13.98
C ILE A 76 0.36 6.39 14.62
N ILE A 77 -0.88 6.32 14.14
CA ILE A 77 -2.00 7.08 14.71
C ILE A 77 -2.31 6.57 16.11
N ARG A 78 -2.35 5.25 16.30
CA ARG A 78 -2.53 4.60 17.61
C ARG A 78 -1.52 5.14 18.62
N HIS A 79 -0.23 5.19 18.28
CA HIS A 79 0.82 5.77 19.13
C HIS A 79 0.63 7.26 19.38
N LYS A 80 0.15 8.01 18.39
CA LYS A 80 -0.16 9.43 18.56
C LYS A 80 -1.32 9.66 19.53
N GLU A 81 -2.35 8.82 19.48
CA GLU A 81 -3.50 8.83 20.41
C GLU A 81 -3.10 8.44 21.84
N MET A 82 -2.04 7.63 22.00
CA MET A 82 -1.42 7.36 23.30
C MET A 82 -0.61 8.55 23.88
N GLY A 83 -0.57 9.69 23.18
CA GLY A 83 0.07 10.92 23.65
C GLY A 83 1.52 11.11 23.18
N HIS A 84 2.04 10.26 22.30
CA HIS A 84 3.37 10.45 21.72
C HIS A 84 3.39 11.65 20.73
N ASN A 85 4.51 12.38 20.70
CA ASN A 85 4.71 13.42 19.69
C ASN A 85 4.80 12.79 18.28
N ASN A 86 4.55 13.57 17.21
CA ASN A 86 4.53 13.06 15.84
C ASN A 86 5.79 12.25 15.47
N ARG A 87 6.98 12.69 15.90
CA ARG A 87 8.25 12.02 15.57
C ARG A 87 8.39 10.69 16.30
N SER A 88 8.08 10.67 17.59
CA SER A 88 8.09 9.45 18.40
C SER A 88 7.03 8.45 17.95
N ALA A 89 5.83 8.93 17.61
CA ALA A 89 4.75 8.10 17.11
C ALA A 89 5.10 7.44 15.78
N SER A 90 5.73 8.18 14.85
CA SER A 90 6.23 7.61 13.60
C SER A 90 7.34 6.58 13.81
N LEU A 91 8.27 6.83 14.74
CA LEU A 91 9.36 5.91 15.04
C LEU A 91 8.89 4.62 15.71
N LEU A 92 8.08 4.72 16.76
CA LEU A 92 7.57 3.58 17.51
C LEU A 92 6.54 2.81 16.69
N GLY A 93 5.59 3.53 16.09
CA GLY A 93 4.54 2.96 15.27
C GLY A 93 5.07 2.21 14.06
N SER A 94 6.10 2.74 13.39
CA SER A 94 6.74 2.02 12.29
C SER A 94 7.54 0.81 12.76
N ASN A 95 8.31 0.90 13.86
CA ASN A 95 9.17 -0.20 14.32
C ASN A 95 8.37 -1.44 14.77
N GLU A 96 7.24 -1.24 15.42
CA GLU A 96 6.42 -2.33 15.95
C GLU A 96 5.84 -3.23 14.83
N VAL A 97 5.57 -2.67 13.66
CA VAL A 97 4.94 -3.38 12.53
C VAL A 97 5.94 -3.84 11.46
N VAL A 98 7.24 -3.56 11.61
CA VAL A 98 8.25 -3.99 10.62
C VAL A 98 8.21 -5.49 10.39
N MET A 99 8.22 -6.29 11.47
CA MET A 99 8.23 -7.75 11.35
C MET A 99 6.98 -8.30 10.64
N PRO A 100 5.75 -7.92 11.03
CA PRO A 100 4.55 -8.29 10.29
C PRO A 100 4.58 -7.91 8.81
N VAL A 101 4.98 -6.68 8.47
CA VAL A 101 5.00 -6.19 7.09
C VAL A 101 6.03 -6.94 6.24
N VAL A 102 7.21 -7.21 6.80
CA VAL A 102 8.26 -8.00 6.12
C VAL A 102 7.80 -9.43 5.92
N ALA A 103 7.17 -10.05 6.93
CA ALA A 103 6.65 -11.41 6.82
C ALA A 103 5.54 -11.52 5.76
N ALA A 104 4.61 -10.57 5.72
CA ALA A 104 3.57 -10.49 4.69
C ALA A 104 4.18 -10.37 3.29
N THR A 105 5.17 -9.48 3.12
CA THR A 105 5.87 -9.28 1.86
C THR A 105 6.62 -10.55 1.41
N LEU A 106 7.32 -11.22 2.33
CA LEU A 106 8.03 -12.47 2.04
C LEU A 106 7.06 -13.60 1.67
N THR A 107 5.89 -13.67 2.30
CA THR A 107 4.86 -14.67 1.98
C THR A 107 4.36 -14.47 0.55
N THR A 108 4.08 -13.22 0.16
CA THR A 108 3.73 -12.89 -1.22
C THR A 108 4.85 -13.28 -2.18
N LEU A 109 6.10 -12.93 -1.87
CA LEU A 109 7.23 -13.34 -2.70
C LEU A 109 7.30 -14.86 -2.84
N ALA A 110 7.13 -15.63 -1.76
CA ALA A 110 7.16 -17.09 -1.79
C ALA A 110 6.05 -17.69 -2.67
N VAL A 111 4.86 -17.08 -2.70
CA VAL A 111 3.74 -17.53 -3.56
C VAL A 111 3.98 -17.18 -5.03
N PHE A 112 4.56 -16.02 -5.33
CA PHE A 112 4.77 -15.55 -6.70
C PHE A 112 6.12 -15.97 -7.31
N LEU A 113 7.12 -16.34 -6.50
CA LEU A 113 8.44 -16.78 -6.96
C LEU A 113 8.37 -17.95 -7.96
N PRO A 114 7.53 -18.99 -7.77
CA PRO A 114 7.45 -20.11 -8.70
C PRO A 114 6.98 -19.71 -10.10
N LEU A 115 6.21 -18.63 -10.24
CA LEU A 115 5.69 -18.17 -11.53
C LEU A 115 6.79 -17.67 -12.46
N ILE A 116 7.99 -17.35 -11.95
CA ILE A 116 9.14 -16.93 -12.75
C ILE A 116 9.74 -18.12 -13.52
N PHE A 117 9.54 -19.35 -13.03
CA PHE A 117 10.10 -20.57 -13.62
C PHE A 117 9.17 -21.26 -14.63
N ILE A 118 7.96 -20.73 -14.82
CA ILE A 118 6.95 -21.21 -15.78
C ILE A 118 7.06 -20.36 -17.05
#